data_AF-A0A3Q7XK68-F1
#
_entry.id   AF-A0A3Q7XK68-F1
#
_cell.length_a   1.000
_cell.length_b   1.000
_cell.length_c   1.000
_cell.angle_alpha   90.00
_cell.angle_beta   90.00
_cell.angle_gamma   90.00
#
_symmetry.space_group_name_H-M   'P 1'
#
loop_
_entity.id
_entity.type
_entity.pdbx_description
1 polymer ?
#
loop_
_entity_poly.entity_id
_entity_poly.type
_entity_poly.pdbx_seq_one_letter_code
_entity_poly.pdbx_strand_id
1 'polypeptide(L)'
;MSMFISKFLLLCALMLLSLHNVVGLRVVMTNKLTDGLKFTVLRVVMTNKLTDGLKLTVHCKSKDDDLGVHVLSPDENYGFKFRHNWFAETLFHCSFQWNDVIHWFDIYQEVRDYPLCKACYWKIMQIGPCMIDPKGDICYPWNK
;
A
#
# COMPACT_ATOMS: atom_id res chain seq x y z
N MET A 1 -24.82 -59.37 -26.89
CA MET A 1 -24.04 -58.30 -26.24
C MET A 1 -23.34 -58.88 -25.02
N SER A 2 -22.02 -58.75 -24.98
CA SER A 2 -21.07 -59.63 -24.29
C SER A 2 -21.12 -59.58 -22.76
N MET A 3 -21.14 -60.77 -22.11
CA MET A 3 -21.04 -60.98 -20.65
C MET A 3 -19.82 -60.31 -20.00
N PHE A 4 -18.81 -59.93 -20.79
CA PHE A 4 -17.62 -59.22 -20.31
C PHE A 4 -17.91 -57.75 -19.96
N ILE A 5 -18.86 -57.12 -20.65
CA ILE A 5 -19.20 -55.70 -20.44
C ILE A 5 -19.99 -55.54 -19.12
N SER A 6 -20.87 -56.50 -18.82
CA SER A 6 -21.66 -56.50 -17.57
C SER A 6 -20.77 -56.68 -16.33
N LYS A 7 -19.76 -57.57 -16.37
CA LYS A 7 -18.81 -57.75 -15.27
C LYS A 7 -17.91 -56.53 -15.06
N PHE A 8 -17.52 -55.85 -16.14
CA PHE A 8 -16.73 -54.62 -16.06
C PHE A 8 -17.53 -53.46 -15.42
N LEU A 9 -18.81 -53.33 -15.78
CA LEU A 9 -19.73 -52.35 -15.19
C LEU A 9 -19.99 -52.61 -13.70
N LEU A 10 -20.14 -53.88 -13.28
CA LEU A 10 -20.29 -54.28 -11.87
C LEU A 10 -19.04 -53.96 -11.04
N LEU A 11 -17.84 -54.24 -11.57
CA LEU A 11 -16.57 -53.87 -10.91
C LEU A 11 -16.42 -52.34 -10.81
N CYS A 12 -16.82 -51.59 -11.83
CA CYS A 12 -16.78 -50.12 -11.84
C CYS A 12 -17.74 -49.51 -10.80
N ALA A 13 -18.95 -50.07 -10.67
CA ALA A 13 -19.93 -49.65 -9.66
C ALA A 13 -19.46 -49.92 -8.23
N LEU A 14 -18.78 -51.05 -7.98
CA LEU A 14 -18.23 -51.38 -6.66
C LEU A 14 -17.08 -50.46 -6.26
N MET A 15 -16.23 -50.05 -7.21
CA MET A 15 -15.17 -49.06 -6.98
C MET A 15 -15.75 -47.67 -6.65
N LEU A 16 -16.83 -47.26 -7.32
CA LEU A 16 -17.53 -46.00 -7.03
C LEU A 16 -18.18 -46.00 -5.63
N LEU A 17 -18.76 -47.13 -5.20
CA LEU A 17 -19.34 -47.25 -3.85
C LEU A 17 -18.28 -47.25 -2.74
N SER A 18 -17.04 -47.69 -3.03
CA SER A 18 -15.91 -47.63 -2.09
C SER A 18 -15.35 -46.22 -1.89
N LEU A 19 -15.54 -45.32 -2.88
CA LEU A 19 -15.12 -43.92 -2.82
C LEU A 19 -16.02 -43.04 -1.92
N HIS A 20 -17.22 -43.50 -1.59
CA HIS A 20 -18.17 -42.75 -0.76
C HIS A 20 -18.15 -43.12 0.73
N ASN A 21 -17.29 -44.05 1.17
CA ASN A 21 -17.19 -44.47 2.57
C ASN A 21 -15.94 -43.94 3.31
N VAL A 22 -15.28 -42.90 2.82
CA VAL A 22 -14.36 -42.08 3.63
C VAL A 22 -15.14 -40.90 4.22
N VAL A 23 -16.17 -41.19 5.02
CA VAL A 23 -16.79 -40.18 5.90
C VAL A 23 -16.15 -40.35 7.27
N GLY A 24 -15.23 -39.46 7.61
CA GLY A 24 -14.59 -39.51 8.93
C GLY A 24 -13.51 -38.48 9.19
N LEU A 25 -12.94 -37.81 8.18
CA LEU A 25 -12.17 -36.61 8.46
C LEU A 25 -13.16 -35.43 8.47
N ARG A 26 -13.54 -34.97 9.67
CA ARG A 26 -14.00 -33.59 9.82
C ARG A 26 -12.82 -32.70 9.43
N VAL A 27 -12.70 -32.42 8.14
CA VAL A 27 -11.99 -31.23 7.71
C VAL A 27 -12.89 -30.09 8.16
N VAL A 28 -12.62 -29.59 9.37
CA VAL A 28 -13.07 -28.27 9.74
C VAL A 28 -12.33 -27.35 8.78
N MET A 29 -12.98 -26.97 7.68
CA MET A 29 -12.60 -25.80 6.91
C MET A 29 -12.86 -24.62 7.84
N THR A 30 -11.94 -24.36 8.76
CA THR A 30 -11.87 -23.03 9.34
C THR A 30 -11.62 -22.12 8.16
N ASN A 31 -12.48 -21.12 7.97
CA ASN A 31 -12.20 -20.02 7.09
C ASN A 31 -11.02 -19.25 7.70
N LYS A 32 -9.81 -19.83 7.71
CA LYS A 32 -8.58 -19.12 8.07
C LYS A 32 -8.20 -18.07 7.02
N LEU A 33 -9.11 -17.76 6.09
CA LEU A 33 -8.96 -16.67 5.13
C LEU A 33 -9.04 -15.29 5.80
N THR A 34 -9.57 -15.20 7.02
CA THR A 34 -9.65 -13.92 7.74
C THR A 34 -8.45 -13.62 8.64
N ASP A 35 -7.51 -14.57 8.81
CA ASP A 35 -6.31 -14.39 9.67
C ASP A 35 -5.01 -14.19 8.87
N GLY A 36 -5.08 -14.18 7.53
CA GLY A 36 -3.90 -14.29 6.64
C GLY A 36 -3.56 -13.06 5.78
N LEU A 37 -4.42 -12.05 5.67
CA LEU A 37 -4.16 -10.87 4.84
C LEU A 37 -3.70 -9.69 5.70
N LYS A 38 -2.55 -9.85 6.37
CA LYS A 38 -1.91 -8.78 7.13
C LYS A 38 -1.25 -7.81 6.16
N PHE A 39 -2.02 -6.84 5.65
CA PHE A 39 -1.48 -5.77 4.83
C PHE A 39 -0.63 -4.82 5.68
N THR A 40 0.57 -4.52 5.19
CA THR A 40 1.40 -3.44 5.73
C THR A 40 0.72 -2.11 5.41
N VAL A 41 0.34 -1.35 6.45
CA VAL A 41 -0.15 0.02 6.28
C VAL A 41 1.04 0.96 6.32
N LEU A 42 1.19 1.74 5.26
CA LEU A 42 2.22 2.76 5.13
C LEU A 42 1.62 4.13 5.44
N ARG A 43 2.45 5.03 5.96
CA ARG A 43 2.06 6.39 6.32
C ARG A 43 3.06 7.40 5.76
N VAL A 44 2.55 8.47 5.18
CA VAL A 44 3.34 9.62 4.75
C VAL A 44 2.81 10.83 5.51
N VAL A 45 3.71 11.59 6.14
CA VAL A 45 3.38 12.80 6.88
C VAL A 45 4.30 13.92 6.40
N MET A 46 3.71 15.05 6.04
CA MET A 46 4.45 16.25 5.63
C MET A 46 4.14 17.35 6.62
N THR A 47 5.19 17.96 7.17
CA THR A 47 5.10 19.09 8.09
C THR A 47 5.59 20.35 7.41
N ASN A 48 4.81 21.42 7.51
CA ASN A 48 5.20 22.73 7.02
C ASN A 48 6.35 23.28 7.88
N LYS A 49 7.54 23.41 7.26
CA LYS A 49 8.74 23.98 7.85
C LYS A 49 9.29 25.13 7.00
N LEU A 50 8.41 25.79 6.24
CA LEU A 50 8.74 27.04 5.56
C LEU A 50 9.10 28.12 6.58
N THR A 51 10.09 28.94 6.26
CA THR A 51 10.40 30.17 7.00
C THR A 51 9.33 31.25 6.82
N ASP A 52 9.42 32.34 7.60
CA ASP A 52 8.60 33.55 7.46
C ASP A 52 7.10 33.35 7.74
N GLY A 53 6.73 32.28 8.43
CA GLY A 53 5.35 32.00 8.82
C GLY A 53 4.43 31.68 7.65
N LEU A 54 4.99 31.23 6.51
CA LEU A 54 4.24 30.95 5.30
C LEU A 54 3.29 29.76 5.49
N LYS A 55 2.08 29.90 4.94
CA LYS A 55 1.13 28.78 4.81
C LYS A 55 1.49 27.95 3.59
N LEU A 56 1.47 26.64 3.77
CA LEU A 56 1.77 25.67 2.71
C LEU A 56 0.48 25.03 2.23
N THR A 57 0.17 25.18 0.95
CA THR A 57 -0.90 24.42 0.29
C THR A 57 -0.33 23.16 -0.32
N VAL A 58 -0.87 22.00 0.06
CA VAL A 58 -0.44 20.67 -0.38
C VAL A 58 -1.56 20.03 -1.17
N HIS A 59 -1.26 19.49 -2.35
CA HIS A 59 -2.18 18.66 -3.11
C HIS A 59 -1.47 17.38 -3.56
N CYS A 60 -1.89 16.24 -3.03
CA CYS A 60 -1.28 14.95 -3.32
C CYS A 60 -2.21 14.06 -4.14
N LYS A 61 -1.64 13.30 -5.08
CA LYS A 61 -2.35 12.27 -5.84
C LYS A 61 -1.48 11.05 -6.09
N SER A 62 -2.10 9.91 -6.32
CA SER A 62 -1.52 8.74 -6.95
C SER A 62 -2.14 8.56 -8.35
N LYS A 63 -1.84 7.42 -8.98
CA LYS A 63 -2.53 7.01 -10.20
C LYS A 63 -4.05 6.83 -10.00
N ASP A 64 -4.45 6.34 -8.83
CA ASP A 64 -5.81 5.88 -8.56
C ASP A 64 -6.59 6.80 -7.61
N ASP A 65 -5.90 7.63 -6.82
CA ASP A 65 -6.49 8.44 -5.77
C ASP A 65 -6.08 9.91 -5.86
N ASP A 66 -7.05 10.82 -5.72
CA ASP A 66 -6.81 12.23 -5.44
C ASP A 66 -7.08 12.50 -3.95
N LEU A 67 -6.05 12.91 -3.21
CA LEU A 67 -6.13 13.12 -1.76
C LEU A 67 -6.62 14.52 -1.37
N GLY A 68 -6.91 15.35 -2.37
CA GLY A 68 -7.42 16.71 -2.20
C GLY A 68 -6.36 17.72 -1.76
N VAL A 69 -6.84 18.94 -1.54
CA VAL A 69 -6.02 20.10 -1.19
C VAL A 69 -6.10 20.38 0.31
N HIS A 70 -4.94 20.58 0.95
CA HIS A 70 -4.82 20.85 2.37
C HIS A 70 -3.94 22.08 2.59
N VAL A 71 -4.36 23.01 3.46
CA VAL A 71 -3.59 24.21 3.80
C VAL A 71 -3.03 24.05 5.21
N LEU A 72 -1.70 24.10 5.32
CA LEU A 72 -0.97 23.91 6.57
C LEU A 72 -0.39 25.23 7.06
N SER A 73 -0.75 25.60 8.28
CA SER A 73 -0.10 26.68 9.02
C SER A 73 1.36 26.30 9.36
N PRO A 74 2.20 27.24 9.82
CA PRO A 74 3.55 26.91 10.29
C PRO A 74 3.52 25.78 11.33
N ASP A 75 4.43 24.81 11.18
CA ASP A 75 4.54 23.61 12.03
C ASP A 75 3.36 22.63 11.99
N GLU A 76 2.30 22.95 11.25
CA GLU A 76 1.19 22.03 11.02
C GLU A 76 1.60 20.90 10.06
N ASN A 77 0.97 19.75 10.22
CA ASN A 77 1.24 18.58 9.40
C ASN A 77 -0.04 18.04 8.77
N TYR A 78 0.12 17.49 7.57
CA TYR A 78 -0.87 16.67 6.90
C TYR A 78 -0.25 15.33 6.55
N GLY A 79 -1.04 14.28 6.63
CA GLY A 79 -0.56 12.95 6.28
C GLY A 79 -1.69 12.01 5.94
N PHE A 80 -1.35 11.03 5.13
CA PHE A 80 -2.27 10.01 4.66
C PHE A 80 -1.68 8.62 4.88
N LYS A 81 -2.55 7.62 4.80
CA LYS A 81 -2.20 6.21 4.94
C LYS A 81 -2.72 5.46 3.73
N PHE A 82 -1.97 4.46 3.31
CA PHE A 82 -2.37 3.55 2.25
C PHE A 82 -1.88 2.15 2.58
N ARG A 83 -2.50 1.16 1.94
CA ARG A 83 -2.06 -0.23 2.07
C ARG A 83 -0.95 -0.45 1.05
N HIS A 84 0.15 -1.06 1.49
CA HIS A 84 1.21 -1.49 0.60
C HIS A 84 0.63 -2.42 -0.47
N ASN A 85 0.83 -2.05 -1.73
CA ASN A 85 0.49 -2.90 -2.85
C ASN A 85 1.65 -3.86 -3.10
N TRP A 86 1.37 -5.14 -3.26
CA TRP A 86 2.42 -6.15 -3.51
C TRP A 86 3.07 -5.97 -4.90
N PHE A 87 2.36 -5.30 -5.81
CA PHE A 87 2.91 -4.84 -7.08
C PHE A 87 3.65 -3.52 -6.83
N ALA A 88 4.96 -3.50 -7.07
CA ALA A 88 5.92 -2.47 -6.64
C ALA A 88 5.82 -1.11 -7.37
N GLU A 89 4.61 -0.57 -7.50
CA GLU A 89 4.32 0.59 -8.36
C GLU A 89 3.69 1.76 -7.60
N THR A 90 3.58 1.71 -6.26
CA THR A 90 2.94 2.79 -5.52
C THR A 90 3.75 4.08 -5.60
N LEU A 91 3.13 5.12 -6.15
CA LEU A 91 3.68 6.46 -6.31
C LEU A 91 2.65 7.48 -5.83
N PHE A 92 3.07 8.38 -4.95
CA PHE A 92 2.31 9.60 -4.65
C PHE A 92 3.17 10.81 -4.99
N HIS A 93 2.64 11.65 -5.88
CA HIS A 93 3.21 12.95 -6.19
C HIS A 93 2.38 14.05 -5.53
N CYS A 94 3.05 15.07 -5.02
CA CYS A 94 2.38 16.22 -4.41
C CYS A 94 2.89 17.52 -5.01
N SER A 95 1.98 18.47 -5.20
CA SER A 95 2.34 19.87 -5.37
C SER A 95 2.35 20.57 -4.01
N PHE A 96 3.26 21.54 -3.91
CA PHE A 96 3.52 22.34 -2.73
C PHE A 96 3.53 23.80 -3.18
N GLN A 97 2.55 24.56 -2.70
CA GLN A 97 2.39 25.96 -3.08
C GLN A 97 2.42 26.86 -1.85
N TRP A 98 3.19 27.93 -1.94
CA TRP A 98 3.14 29.05 -1.01
C TRP A 98 3.35 30.34 -1.80
N ASN A 99 2.58 31.38 -1.48
CA ASN A 99 2.49 32.58 -2.31
C ASN A 99 2.20 32.19 -3.79
N ASP A 100 2.95 32.77 -4.73
CA ASP A 100 2.85 32.50 -6.17
C ASP A 100 3.86 31.46 -6.68
N VAL A 101 4.49 30.71 -5.77
CA VAL A 101 5.48 29.66 -6.11
C VAL A 101 4.85 28.29 -5.96
N ILE A 102 5.02 27.45 -6.99
CA ILE A 102 4.57 26.06 -6.98
C ILE A 102 5.77 25.16 -7.25
N HIS A 103 5.98 24.21 -6.35
CA HIS A 103 6.90 23.09 -6.53
C HIS A 103 6.15 21.78 -6.54
N TRP A 104 6.78 20.72 -7.05
CA TRP A 104 6.25 19.38 -6.97
C TRP A 104 7.35 18.37 -6.62
N PHE A 105 6.94 17.27 -5.99
CA PHE A 105 7.82 16.18 -5.60
C PHE A 105 7.04 14.89 -5.44
N ASP A 106 7.69 13.77 -5.76
CA ASP A 106 7.18 12.44 -5.47
C ASP A 106 7.40 12.12 -3.98
N ILE A 107 6.44 12.51 -3.14
CA ILE A 107 6.56 12.37 -1.68
C ILE A 107 6.64 10.92 -1.22
N TYR A 108 6.12 9.99 -2.03
CA TYR A 108 6.27 8.57 -1.81
C TYR A 108 6.60 7.85 -3.12
N GLN A 109 7.69 7.08 -3.11
CA GLN A 109 8.03 6.12 -4.16
C GLN A 109 8.32 4.76 -3.50
N GLU A 110 7.62 3.71 -3.92
CA GLU A 110 7.73 2.37 -3.33
C GLU A 110 9.20 1.90 -3.23
N VAL A 111 9.97 1.99 -4.32
CA VAL A 111 11.37 1.54 -4.38
C VAL A 111 12.29 2.34 -3.46
N ARG A 112 12.04 3.65 -3.32
CA ARG A 112 12.87 4.57 -2.52
C ARG A 112 12.55 4.44 -1.03
N ASP A 113 11.27 4.44 -0.68
CA ASP A 113 10.83 4.73 0.69
C ASP A 113 10.43 3.47 1.47
N TYR A 114 9.89 2.43 0.82
CA TYR A 114 9.48 1.19 1.50
C TYR A 114 10.60 0.49 2.29
N PRO A 115 11.86 0.47 1.81
CA PRO A 115 12.99 -0.08 2.57
C PRO A 115 13.42 0.79 3.75
N LEU A 116 13.11 2.09 3.71
CA LEU A 116 13.56 3.08 4.70
C LEU A 116 12.57 3.24 5.85
N CYS A 117 11.27 3.33 5.54
CA CYS A 117 10.26 3.69 6.51
C CYS A 117 8.90 3.00 6.24
N LYS A 118 8.19 2.68 7.34
CA LYS A 118 6.75 2.38 7.29
C LYS A 118 5.90 3.61 7.59
N ALA A 119 6.48 4.57 8.32
CA ALA A 119 5.94 5.91 8.49
C ALA A 119 7.05 6.90 8.11
N CYS A 120 6.88 7.55 6.95
CA CYS A 120 7.86 8.47 6.39
C CYS A 120 7.43 9.90 6.75
N TYR A 121 8.28 10.58 7.52
CA TYR A 121 8.03 11.94 7.98
C TYR A 121 8.90 12.90 7.17
N TRP A 122 8.26 13.89 6.57
CA TRP A 122 8.88 14.86 5.68
C TRP A 122 8.74 16.27 6.25
N LYS A 123 9.82 17.03 6.23
CA LYS A 123 9.82 18.48 6.42
C LYS A 123 9.78 19.14 5.05
N ILE A 124 8.80 20.00 4.83
CA ILE A 124 8.71 20.78 3.60
C ILE A 124 9.32 22.16 3.84
N MET A 125 10.40 22.46 3.13
CA MET A 125 11.19 23.69 3.26
C MET A 125 11.39 24.31 1.88
N GLN A 126 11.81 25.58 1.82
CA GLN A 126 12.01 26.28 0.53
C GLN A 126 12.99 25.57 -0.40
N ILE A 127 14.05 24.98 0.15
CA ILE A 127 15.09 24.29 -0.61
C ILE A 127 14.65 22.92 -1.15
N GLY A 128 13.59 22.34 -0.60
CA GLY A 128 13.15 20.98 -0.92
C GLY A 128 12.56 20.23 0.28
N PRO A 129 12.01 19.04 0.02
CA PRO A 129 11.54 18.13 1.04
C PRO A 129 12.70 17.35 1.66
N CYS A 130 12.70 17.23 3.00
CA CYS A 130 13.65 16.41 3.73
C CYS A 130 12.95 15.36 4.57
N MET A 131 13.29 14.10 4.37
CA MET A 131 12.80 12.98 5.16
C MET A 131 13.59 12.87 6.46
N ILE A 132 12.89 12.75 7.58
CA ILE A 132 13.48 12.61 8.91
C ILE A 132 14.04 11.18 9.06
N ASP A 133 15.32 11.07 9.38
CA ASP A 133 16.00 9.80 9.63
C ASP A 133 16.89 9.89 10.89
N PRO A 134 16.94 8.86 11.75
CA PRO A 134 17.77 8.87 12.96
C PRO A 134 19.26 9.10 12.73
N LYS A 135 19.79 8.79 11.53
CA LYS A 135 21.19 8.97 11.15
C LYS A 135 21.47 10.34 10.54
N GLY A 136 20.44 11.15 10.34
CA GLY A 136 20.49 12.46 9.70
C GLY A 136 19.51 12.54 8.54
N ASP A 137 18.80 13.67 8.45
CA ASP A 137 17.73 13.85 7.46
C ASP A 137 18.22 13.70 6.02
N ILE A 138 17.39 13.05 5.20
CA ILE A 138 17.66 12.83 3.78
C ILE A 138 16.89 13.87 2.96
N CYS A 139 17.61 14.82 2.38
CA CYS A 139 17.04 15.95 1.64
C CYS A 139 17.13 15.76 0.13
N TYR A 140 16.08 16.17 -0.57
CA TYR A 140 16.02 16.14 -2.03
C TYR A 140 15.78 17.55 -2.57
N PRO A 141 16.32 17.89 -3.75
CA PRO A 141 15.87 19.06 -4.47
C PRO A 141 14.44 18.86 -4.97
N TRP A 142 13.74 19.96 -5.24
CA TRP A 142 12.49 19.91 -5.98
C TRP A 142 12.68 19.29 -7.37
N ASN A 143 11.64 18.65 -7.88
CA ASN A 143 11.66 18.12 -9.24
C ASN A 143 11.72 19.26 -10.28
N LYS A 144 12.32 18.97 -11.43
CA LYS A 144 12.47 19.90 -12.56
C LYS A 144 11.37 19.77 -13.58
#